data_AF-A0A953W5X0-F1
#
_entry.id   AF-A0A953W5X0-F1
#
_cell.length_a   1.000
_cell.length_b   1.000
_cell.length_c   1.000
_cell.angle_alpha   90.00
_cell.angle_beta   90.00
_cell.angle_gamma   90.00
#
_symmetry.space_group_name_H-M   'P 1'
#
loop_
_entity.id
_entity.type
_entity.pdbx_description
1 polymer ?
#
loop_
_entity_poly.entity_id
_entity_poly.type
_entity_poly.pdbx_seq_one_letter_code
_entity_poly.pdbx_strand_id
1 'polypeptide(L)'
;MKLRVIVLALALAACGQTGEQGGETSTTPAHPDPFTLNIEIGRYGAMLSQVNDQTAERPGSTEPEVTSQRELARRLREAVWNYNIQRSQLCAKGLFTEVACGSAYEPVWISEPNTVEPTLEEIQSRADALGSEVQTLWGAVCDDARSRVPEEERMSVCPME
;
A
#
# COMPACT_ATOMS: atom_id res chain seq x y z
N MET A 1 72.60 11.59 -27.68
CA MET A 1 73.04 12.01 -26.33
C MET A 1 71.94 11.72 -25.33
N LYS A 2 72.28 10.93 -24.29
CA LYS A 2 71.72 10.84 -22.92
C LYS A 2 70.21 10.58 -22.71
N LEU A 3 69.95 9.42 -22.08
CA LEU A 3 68.71 8.98 -21.43
C LEU A 3 68.11 10.02 -20.48
N ARG A 4 66.77 9.98 -20.32
CA ARG A 4 66.12 9.85 -19.00
C ARG A 4 64.70 9.30 -19.13
N VAL A 5 64.52 8.13 -18.54
CA VAL A 5 63.28 7.42 -18.24
C VAL A 5 62.58 8.13 -17.08
N ILE A 6 61.28 8.39 -17.17
CA ILE A 6 60.40 8.52 -15.99
C ILE A 6 59.06 7.84 -16.31
N VAL A 7 58.84 6.72 -15.63
CA VAL A 7 57.57 6.00 -15.48
C VAL A 7 56.89 6.55 -14.23
N LEU A 8 55.63 6.99 -14.32
CA LEU A 8 54.71 7.15 -13.18
C LEU A 8 53.35 6.63 -13.66
N ALA A 9 53.00 5.37 -13.40
CA ALA A 9 52.42 4.83 -12.16
C ALA A 9 50.96 5.27 -11.95
N LEU A 10 50.06 4.31 -12.18
CA LEU A 10 48.62 4.36 -11.94
C LEU A 10 48.32 4.66 -10.46
N ALA A 11 47.39 5.57 -10.20
CA ALA A 11 46.71 5.68 -8.91
C ALA A 11 45.24 5.27 -9.10
N LEU A 12 44.95 3.98 -8.89
CA LEU A 12 43.60 3.53 -8.57
C LEU A 12 43.26 4.07 -7.17
N ALA A 13 42.30 4.98 -7.09
CA ALA A 13 41.65 5.32 -5.83
C ALA A 13 40.67 4.19 -5.47
N ALA A 14 41.20 3.13 -4.87
CA ALA A 14 40.44 2.12 -4.14
C ALA A 14 41.05 2.04 -2.73
N CYS A 15 40.64 2.96 -1.87
CA CYS A 15 40.83 2.92 -0.42
C CYS A 15 39.42 2.76 0.19
N GLY A 16 39.08 1.79 1.03
CA GLY A 16 39.79 0.63 1.53
C GLY A 16 38.76 -0.29 2.19
N GLN A 17 38.81 -1.58 1.87
CA GLN A 17 38.23 -2.63 2.71
C GLN A 17 39.11 -2.73 3.96
N THR A 18 38.60 -2.27 5.09
CA THR A 18 39.15 -2.62 6.41
C THR A 18 38.13 -3.51 7.07
N GLY A 19 38.45 -4.79 7.17
CA GLY A 19 37.63 -5.76 7.89
C GLY A 19 37.83 -5.61 9.39
N GLU A 20 36.73 -5.70 10.13
CA GLU A 20 36.70 -6.20 11.49
C GLU A 20 35.69 -7.35 11.53
N GLN A 21 36.22 -8.58 11.48
CA GLN A 21 35.58 -9.73 12.10
C GLN A 21 36.03 -9.75 13.57
N GLY A 22 35.08 -9.78 14.49
CA GLY A 22 35.39 -10.04 15.89
C GLY A 22 34.23 -9.81 16.85
N GLY A 23 33.49 -10.89 17.16
CA GLY A 23 32.78 -11.00 18.44
C GLY A 23 31.27 -11.25 18.37
N GLU A 24 30.86 -12.46 17.99
CA GLU A 24 29.60 -13.00 18.52
C GLU A 24 29.80 -13.28 20.01
N THR A 25 29.05 -12.60 20.87
CA THR A 25 28.28 -13.20 21.97
C THR A 25 27.43 -12.12 22.64
N SER A 26 26.18 -12.04 22.22
CA SER A 26 25.10 -11.69 23.13
C SER A 26 23.99 -12.72 22.94
N THR A 27 23.98 -13.71 23.82
CA THR A 27 22.86 -14.64 24.04
C THR A 27 21.76 -13.96 24.85
N THR A 28 21.21 -12.91 24.25
CA THR A 28 19.90 -12.35 24.56
C THR A 28 19.17 -12.41 23.23
N PRO A 29 17.88 -12.80 23.13
CA PRO A 29 17.14 -12.54 21.90
C PRO A 29 17.23 -11.03 21.69
N ALA A 30 18.06 -10.60 20.73
CA ALA A 30 18.14 -9.21 20.39
C ALA A 30 16.72 -8.82 20.02
N HIS A 31 16.14 -7.86 20.77
CA HIS A 31 14.85 -7.31 20.37
C HIS A 31 14.96 -6.94 18.89
N PRO A 32 13.94 -7.25 18.07
CA PRO A 32 14.01 -7.00 16.65
C PRO A 32 14.44 -5.56 16.38
N ASP A 33 15.52 -5.38 15.61
CA ASP A 33 16.02 -4.06 15.24
C ASP A 33 15.00 -3.37 14.30
N PRO A 34 14.47 -2.19 14.67
CA PRO A 34 13.46 -1.50 13.85
C PRO A 34 13.95 -1.18 12.44
N PHE A 35 15.24 -0.90 12.26
CA PHE A 35 15.79 -0.59 10.94
C PHE A 35 15.78 -1.84 10.03
N THR A 36 16.24 -2.98 10.56
CA THR A 36 16.17 -4.28 9.90
C THR A 36 14.73 -4.64 9.53
N LEU A 37 13.78 -4.46 10.47
CA LEU A 37 12.36 -4.71 10.20
C LEU A 37 11.79 -3.79 9.11
N ASN A 38 12.18 -2.51 9.08
CA ASN A 38 11.73 -1.58 8.06
C ASN A 38 12.22 -1.98 6.65
N ILE A 39 13.47 -2.46 6.54
CA ILE A 39 13.99 -3.01 5.28
C ILE A 39 13.16 -4.22 4.85
N GLU A 40 12.89 -5.15 5.77
CA GLU A 40 12.12 -6.36 5.51
C GLU A 40 10.68 -6.07 5.07
N ILE A 41 9.99 -5.16 5.75
CA ILE A 41 8.65 -4.69 5.39
C ILE A 41 8.66 -4.05 3.99
N GLY A 42 9.66 -3.20 3.70
CA GLY A 42 9.84 -2.61 2.37
C GLY A 42 10.05 -3.66 1.28
N ARG A 43 10.83 -4.71 1.58
CA ARG A 43 11.05 -5.85 0.67
C ARG A 43 9.76 -6.59 0.38
N TYR A 44 8.91 -6.84 1.37
CA TYR A 44 7.60 -7.46 1.14
C TYR A 44 6.71 -6.60 0.24
N GLY A 45 6.71 -5.27 0.44
CA GLY A 45 6.01 -4.35 -0.45
C GLY A 45 6.47 -4.46 -1.91
N ALA A 46 7.78 -4.49 -2.16
CA ALA A 46 8.35 -4.67 -3.50
C ALA A 46 7.97 -6.03 -4.12
N MET A 47 8.03 -7.11 -3.33
CA MET A 47 7.62 -8.44 -3.78
C MET A 47 6.13 -8.49 -4.17
N LEU A 48 5.26 -7.86 -3.38
CA LEU A 48 3.82 -7.79 -3.69
C LEU A 48 3.55 -6.94 -4.94
N SER A 49 4.27 -5.83 -5.14
CA SER A 49 4.20 -5.04 -6.38
C SER A 49 4.57 -5.91 -7.58
N GLN A 50 5.66 -6.68 -7.47
CA GLN A 50 6.08 -7.59 -8.54
C GLN A 50 5.04 -8.69 -8.81
N VAL A 51 4.33 -9.20 -7.79
CA VAL A 51 3.23 -10.15 -8.00
C VAL A 51 2.13 -9.51 -8.85
N ASN A 52 1.73 -8.27 -8.56
CA ASN A 52 0.74 -7.55 -9.37
C ASN A 52 1.21 -7.36 -10.81
N ASP A 53 2.44 -6.86 -11.00
CA ASP A 53 3.00 -6.60 -12.34
C ASP A 53 3.07 -7.86 -13.20
N GLN A 54 3.47 -8.99 -12.61
CA GLN A 54 3.60 -10.27 -13.32
C GLN A 54 2.24 -10.97 -13.57
N THR A 55 1.17 -10.52 -12.90
CA THR A 55 -0.17 -11.13 -13.05
C THR A 55 -1.13 -10.28 -13.87
N ALA A 56 -0.87 -8.97 -14.02
CA ALA A 56 -1.73 -8.01 -14.71
C ALA A 56 -2.11 -8.43 -16.14
N GLU A 57 -1.16 -8.95 -16.93
CA GLU A 57 -1.38 -9.34 -18.33
C GLU A 57 -1.19 -10.83 -18.59
N ARG A 58 -1.28 -11.65 -17.53
CA ARG A 58 -1.02 -13.09 -17.65
C ARG A 58 -1.94 -13.71 -18.71
N PRO A 59 -1.40 -14.33 -19.78
CA PRO A 59 -2.21 -14.96 -20.80
C PRO A 59 -3.15 -16.02 -20.20
N GLY A 60 -4.44 -15.96 -20.55
CA GLY A 60 -5.47 -16.83 -19.99
C GLY A 60 -6.03 -16.38 -18.64
N SER A 61 -5.54 -15.27 -18.07
CA SER A 61 -6.23 -14.55 -17.01
C SER A 61 -7.36 -13.75 -17.64
N THR A 62 -8.59 -14.20 -17.47
CA THR A 62 -9.77 -13.40 -17.79
C THR A 62 -10.37 -12.93 -16.48
N GLU A 63 -10.61 -11.63 -16.36
CA GLU A 63 -11.39 -11.11 -15.23
C GLU A 63 -12.78 -11.79 -15.28
N PRO A 64 -13.23 -12.45 -14.19
CA PRO A 64 -14.52 -13.11 -14.20
C PRO A 64 -15.62 -12.11 -14.51
N GLU A 65 -16.62 -12.55 -15.28
CA GLU A 65 -17.78 -11.73 -15.56
C GLU A 65 -18.47 -11.33 -14.24
N VAL A 66 -18.66 -10.02 -14.04
CA VAL A 66 -19.14 -9.42 -12.79
C VAL A 66 -20.67 -9.54 -12.68
N THR A 67 -21.19 -10.73 -12.90
CA THR A 67 -22.63 -11.02 -12.88
C THR A 67 -23.00 -12.04 -11.82
N SER A 68 -22.05 -12.84 -11.32
CA SER A 68 -22.33 -13.77 -10.22
C SER A 68 -22.32 -13.09 -8.86
N GLN A 69 -23.22 -13.50 -7.97
CA GLN A 69 -23.33 -12.99 -6.60
C GLN A 69 -22.03 -13.22 -5.81
N ARG A 70 -21.36 -14.35 -6.03
CA ARG A 70 -20.07 -14.67 -5.42
C ARG A 70 -18.98 -13.67 -5.81
N GLU A 71 -18.94 -13.30 -7.10
CA GLU A 71 -17.97 -12.35 -7.63
C GLU A 71 -18.23 -10.93 -7.12
N LEU A 72 -19.49 -10.51 -7.07
CA LEU A 72 -19.89 -9.24 -6.44
C LEU A 72 -19.50 -9.18 -4.97
N ALA A 73 -19.76 -10.24 -4.20
CA ALA A 73 -19.36 -10.34 -2.80
C ALA A 73 -17.83 -10.31 -2.62
N ARG A 74 -17.06 -10.94 -3.52
CA ARG A 74 -15.59 -10.87 -3.52
C ARG A 74 -15.10 -9.43 -3.72
N ARG A 75 -15.60 -8.74 -4.74
CA ARG A 75 -15.23 -7.34 -5.03
C ARG A 75 -15.59 -6.39 -3.90
N LEU A 76 -16.74 -6.60 -3.27
CA LEU A 76 -17.14 -5.80 -2.12
C LEU A 76 -16.17 -5.97 -0.93
N ARG A 77 -15.69 -7.19 -0.68
CA ARG A 77 -14.63 -7.43 0.33
C ARG A 77 -13.32 -6.73 -0.04
N GLU A 78 -12.93 -6.74 -1.31
CA GLU A 78 -11.75 -6.00 -1.78
C GLU A 78 -11.89 -4.49 -1.62
N ALA A 79 -13.09 -3.95 -1.85
CA ALA A 79 -13.38 -2.54 -1.60
C ALA A 79 -13.22 -2.16 -0.11
N VAL A 80 -13.64 -3.03 0.82
CA VAL A 80 -13.39 -2.85 2.27
C VAL A 80 -11.89 -2.79 2.57
N TRP A 81 -11.10 -3.72 2.01
CA TRP A 81 -9.65 -3.73 2.21
C TRP A 81 -8.99 -2.46 1.68
N ASN A 82 -9.37 -2.03 0.48
CA ASN A 82 -8.88 -0.79 -0.11
C ASN A 82 -9.24 0.42 0.75
N TYR A 83 -10.49 0.51 1.21
CA TYR A 83 -10.94 1.58 2.13
C TYR A 83 -10.09 1.64 3.40
N ASN A 84 -9.87 0.51 4.06
CA ASN A 84 -9.07 0.44 5.29
C ASN A 84 -7.60 0.79 5.05
N ILE A 85 -7.01 0.37 3.92
CA ILE A 85 -5.64 0.74 3.54
C ILE A 85 -5.53 2.26 3.35
N GLN A 86 -6.48 2.89 2.64
CA GLN A 86 -6.47 4.34 2.42
C GLN A 86 -6.59 5.10 3.74
N ARG A 87 -7.50 4.69 4.64
CA ARG A 87 -7.62 5.29 5.99
C ARG A 87 -6.33 5.17 6.78
N SER A 88 -5.71 4.00 6.79
CA SER A 88 -4.43 3.78 7.47
C SER A 88 -3.33 4.69 6.93
N GLN A 89 -3.23 4.87 5.61
CA GLN A 89 -2.25 5.74 4.98
C GLN A 89 -2.46 7.21 5.33
N LEU A 90 -3.70 7.69 5.34
CA LEU A 90 -4.04 9.06 5.73
C LEU A 90 -3.73 9.29 7.21
N CYS A 91 -4.14 8.36 8.08
CA CYS A 91 -3.87 8.44 9.50
C CYS A 91 -2.35 8.47 9.81
N ALA A 92 -1.57 7.63 9.14
CA ALA A 92 -0.10 7.61 9.30
C ALA A 92 0.57 8.93 8.90
N LYS A 93 -0.07 9.71 8.00
CA LYS A 93 0.38 11.05 7.60
C LYS A 93 -0.17 12.17 8.50
N GLY A 94 -1.00 11.85 9.50
CA GLY A 94 -1.68 12.83 10.34
C GLY A 94 -2.79 13.61 9.61
N LEU A 95 -3.31 13.07 8.50
CA LEU A 95 -4.34 13.71 7.69
C LEU A 95 -5.72 13.17 8.05
N PHE A 96 -6.70 14.07 8.15
CA PHE A 96 -8.12 13.74 8.38
C PHE A 96 -8.34 12.81 9.58
N THR A 97 -7.61 13.05 10.68
CA THR A 97 -7.50 12.10 11.80
C THR A 97 -8.85 11.71 12.41
N GLU A 98 -9.85 12.60 12.40
CA GLU A 98 -11.20 12.31 12.91
C GLU A 98 -11.95 11.22 12.14
N VAL A 99 -11.68 11.06 10.84
CA VAL A 99 -12.33 10.06 9.98
C VAL A 99 -11.37 8.94 9.54
N ALA A 100 -10.08 9.22 9.46
CA ALA A 100 -9.06 8.28 9.01
C ALA A 100 -8.46 7.45 10.16
N CYS A 101 -8.30 8.03 11.36
CA CYS A 101 -7.73 7.31 12.49
C CYS A 101 -8.83 6.63 13.32
N GLY A 102 -8.72 5.33 13.51
CA GLY A 102 -9.67 4.54 14.29
C GLY A 102 -9.49 3.05 14.04
N SER A 103 -10.41 2.24 14.55
CA SER A 103 -10.46 0.82 14.19
C SER A 103 -10.72 0.66 12.69
N ALA A 104 -10.20 -0.43 12.12
CA ALA A 104 -10.56 -0.84 10.78
C ALA A 104 -12.06 -1.12 10.69
N TYR A 105 -12.66 -0.82 9.54
CA TYR A 105 -14.02 -1.24 9.24
C TYR A 105 -14.02 -2.73 8.93
N GLU A 106 -14.48 -3.54 9.88
CA GLU A 106 -14.44 -5.00 9.84
C GLU A 106 -15.85 -5.59 10.05
N PRO A 107 -16.74 -5.49 9.05
CA PRO A 107 -18.05 -6.08 9.16
C PRO A 107 -17.94 -7.62 9.19
N VAL A 108 -18.86 -8.30 9.90
CA VAL A 108 -18.80 -9.76 10.13
C VAL A 108 -18.58 -10.57 8.84
N TRP A 109 -19.17 -10.14 7.73
CA TRP A 109 -19.10 -10.83 6.45
C TRP A 109 -17.73 -10.72 5.75
N ILE A 110 -16.81 -9.87 6.21
CA ILE A 110 -15.47 -9.73 5.63
C ILE A 110 -14.65 -11.03 5.74
N SER A 111 -14.98 -11.86 6.74
CA SER A 111 -14.34 -13.15 7.03
C SER A 111 -15.16 -14.36 6.56
N GLU A 112 -16.28 -14.16 5.84
CA GLU A 112 -17.04 -15.27 5.28
C GLU A 112 -16.20 -16.08 4.26
N PRO A 113 -16.36 -17.41 4.22
CA PRO A 113 -15.70 -18.23 3.20
C PRO A 113 -16.04 -17.79 1.78
N ASN A 114 -15.09 -17.93 0.85
CA ASN A 114 -15.30 -17.62 -0.57
C ASN A 114 -16.38 -18.46 -1.27
N THR A 115 -16.87 -19.51 -0.61
CA THR A 115 -17.95 -20.37 -1.09
C THR A 115 -19.34 -19.85 -0.73
N VAL A 116 -19.44 -18.86 0.17
CA VAL A 116 -20.72 -18.22 0.51
C VAL A 116 -21.22 -17.42 -0.69
N GLU A 117 -22.51 -17.52 -0.94
CA GLU A 117 -23.19 -16.85 -2.04
C GLU A 117 -24.36 -16.05 -1.49
N PRO A 118 -24.11 -14.82 -1.01
CA PRO A 118 -25.16 -13.97 -0.47
C PRO A 118 -26.14 -13.56 -1.56
N THR A 119 -27.39 -13.34 -1.19
CA THR A 119 -28.43 -12.78 -2.07
C THR A 119 -28.02 -11.40 -2.59
N LEU A 120 -28.58 -10.99 -3.73
CA LEU A 120 -28.35 -9.62 -4.25
C LEU A 120 -28.81 -8.54 -3.25
N GLU A 121 -29.88 -8.81 -2.49
CA GLU A 121 -30.37 -7.90 -1.44
C GLU A 121 -29.36 -7.77 -0.30
N GLU A 122 -28.75 -8.88 0.16
CA GLU A 122 -27.68 -8.83 1.13
C GLU A 122 -26.45 -8.10 0.59
N ILE A 123 -26.07 -8.34 -0.66
CA ILE A 123 -24.94 -7.64 -1.29
C ILE A 123 -25.20 -6.13 -1.36
N GLN A 124 -26.40 -5.72 -1.76
CA GLN A 124 -26.79 -4.31 -1.79
C GLN A 124 -26.72 -3.69 -0.39
N SER A 125 -27.30 -4.33 0.62
CA SER A 125 -27.26 -3.85 2.01
C SER A 125 -25.82 -3.70 2.53
N ARG A 126 -24.95 -4.67 2.21
CA ARG A 126 -23.51 -4.61 2.57
C ARG A 126 -22.80 -3.49 1.83
N ALA A 127 -23.13 -3.26 0.55
CA ALA A 127 -22.57 -2.19 -0.27
C ALA A 127 -23.00 -0.81 0.22
N ASP A 128 -24.26 -0.63 0.61
CA ASP A 128 -24.77 0.62 1.16
C ASP A 128 -24.07 0.97 2.49
N ALA A 129 -23.85 -0.04 3.35
CA ALA A 129 -23.13 0.15 4.60
C ALA A 129 -21.68 0.59 4.37
N LEU A 130 -20.95 -0.05 3.44
CA LEU A 130 -19.62 0.41 3.03
C LEU A 130 -19.67 1.80 2.39
N GLY A 131 -20.68 2.07 1.55
CA GLY A 131 -20.87 3.34 0.87
C GLY A 131 -20.96 4.52 1.85
N SER A 132 -21.69 4.36 2.95
CA SER A 132 -21.77 5.37 4.02
C SER A 132 -20.41 5.69 4.65
N GLU A 133 -19.58 4.67 4.90
CA GLU A 133 -18.24 4.83 5.45
C GLU A 133 -17.28 5.50 4.46
N VAL A 134 -17.36 5.11 3.18
CA VAL A 134 -16.58 5.70 2.09
C VAL A 134 -16.98 7.16 1.87
N GLN A 135 -18.28 7.47 1.84
CA GLN A 135 -18.78 8.83 1.63
C GLN A 135 -18.31 9.78 2.73
N THR A 136 -18.26 9.31 3.98
CA THR A 136 -17.78 10.10 5.12
C THR A 136 -16.31 10.51 4.94
N LEU A 137 -15.45 9.54 4.61
CA LEU A 137 -14.03 9.81 4.36
C LEU A 137 -13.84 10.69 3.13
N TRP A 138 -14.52 10.34 2.04
CA TRP A 138 -14.37 11.00 0.76
C TRP A 138 -14.85 12.45 0.80
N GLY A 139 -16.00 12.73 1.43
CA GLY A 139 -16.51 14.09 1.65
C GLY A 139 -15.51 14.96 2.41
N ALA A 140 -14.92 14.46 3.51
CA ALA A 140 -13.91 15.19 4.26
C ALA A 140 -12.68 15.56 3.42
N VAL A 141 -12.21 14.62 2.57
CA VAL A 141 -11.08 14.86 1.66
C VAL A 141 -11.45 15.87 0.57
N CYS A 142 -12.66 15.78 0.02
CA CYS A 142 -13.11 16.64 -1.07
C CYS A 142 -13.41 18.07 -0.61
N ASP A 143 -14.00 18.23 0.56
CA ASP A 143 -14.25 19.56 1.15
C ASP A 143 -12.95 20.29 1.42
N ASP A 144 -11.96 19.60 2.01
CA ASP A 144 -10.63 20.15 2.19
C ASP A 144 -9.96 20.48 0.83
N ALA A 145 -10.03 19.59 -0.16
CA ALA A 145 -9.47 19.86 -1.48
C ALA A 145 -10.12 21.09 -2.16
N ARG A 146 -11.45 21.22 -2.09
CA ARG A 146 -12.21 22.37 -2.60
C ARG A 146 -11.86 23.68 -1.88
N SER A 147 -11.51 23.61 -0.60
CA SER A 147 -11.12 24.79 0.18
C SER A 147 -9.81 25.42 -0.29
N ARG A 148 -8.97 24.67 -1.02
CA ARG A 148 -7.63 25.08 -1.47
C ARG A 148 -7.59 25.60 -2.91
N VAL A 149 -8.71 25.53 -3.64
CA VAL A 149 -8.81 25.97 -5.04
C VAL A 149 -9.73 27.20 -5.19
N PRO A 150 -9.56 28.00 -6.25
CA PRO A 150 -10.49 29.07 -6.61
C PRO A 150 -11.93 28.57 -6.81
N GLU A 151 -12.91 29.45 -6.65
CA GLU A 151 -14.34 29.09 -6.71
C GLU A 151 -14.73 28.47 -8.07
N GLU A 152 -14.17 29.02 -9.15
CA GLU A 152 -14.35 28.55 -10.52
C GLU A 152 -13.89 27.09 -10.74
N GLU A 153 -12.96 26.61 -9.91
CA GLU A 153 -12.39 25.25 -10.02
C GLU A 153 -13.05 24.26 -9.06
N ARG A 154 -13.79 24.70 -8.05
CA ARG A 154 -14.37 23.82 -7.01
C ARG A 154 -15.25 22.71 -7.57
N MET A 155 -16.03 22.99 -8.61
CA MET A 155 -16.91 22.02 -9.26
C MET A 155 -16.15 20.91 -9.99
N SER A 156 -14.87 21.10 -10.28
CA SER A 156 -14.01 20.08 -10.90
C SER A 156 -13.32 19.16 -9.87
N VAL A 157 -13.30 19.57 -8.60
CA VAL A 157 -12.74 18.79 -7.50
C VAL A 157 -13.78 17.78 -7.01
N CYS A 158 -13.42 16.49 -7.08
CA CYS A 158 -14.29 15.37 -6.72
C CYS A 158 -15.64 15.37 -7.47
N PRO A 159 -15.64 15.12 -8.79
CA PRO A 159 -16.84 15.26 -9.64
C PRO A 159 -17.86 14.12 -9.53
N MET A 160 -17.59 13.09 -8.72
CA MET A 160 -18.41 11.88 -8.61
C MET A 160 -19.48 11.98 -7.51
N GLU A 161 -19.84 13.20 -7.09
CA GLU A 161 -20.67 13.49 -5.90
C GLU A 161 -22.15 13.62 -6.24
#